data_AF-A0A7C5FWR5-F1
#
_entry.id   AF-A0A7C5FWR5-F1
#
_cell.length_a   1.000
_cell.length_b   1.000
_cell.length_c   1.000
_cell.angle_alpha   90.00
_cell.angle_beta   90.00
_cell.angle_gamma   90.00
#
_symmetry.space_group_name_H-M   'P 1'
#
loop_
_entity.id
_entity.type
_entity.pdbx_description
1 polymer ?
#
loop_
_entity_poly.entity_id
_entity_poly.type
_entity_poly.pdbx_seq_one_letter_code
_entity_poly.pdbx_strand_id
1 'polypeptide(L)'
;MKPRIRALAVAVLALTALLSTDCCAAFPNPDYYEVYALQQGYYGGGAAWFTCTSTNNMQWLTTVRWTDFWSPWFPCKPDLAPRLSAALDTQPKVARPVYVVTNSNQPPVFDTRPGADDYSGLWQVYLVTWLPGSQRGFTDSSPVSGTNPCGLPDASEAEIAETCVVVDCPILALGRLGGPWRNAPTGGYRMAQGLDADVSSLPKWVLLPQYAMQVVNVATNLPMTADVAITEASDGGLARLLGANHAPRLGLMPADATQNLWLMNGPKPAGQLPMIEEAFCTDGRNSNMDYTPIADVVTLDRHIPAYVTVGSGRLFRQLLTNGLLTPAGTDGVVNAHVGYVW
;
A
#
# COMPACT_ATOMS: atom_id res chain seq x y z
N MET A 1 31.18 2.24 54.40
CA MET A 1 30.91 1.99 52.96
C MET A 1 29.67 1.11 52.83
N LYS A 2 28.77 1.34 51.85
CA LYS A 2 27.54 0.55 51.49
C LYS A 2 26.13 1.05 51.90
N PRO A 3 25.79 2.35 51.71
CA PRO A 3 24.42 2.60 51.19
C PRO A 3 24.31 3.63 50.06
N ARG A 4 25.28 4.56 49.93
CA ARG A 4 25.18 5.68 48.97
C ARG A 4 25.37 5.30 47.50
N ILE A 5 26.02 4.18 47.21
CA ILE A 5 26.27 3.71 45.83
C ILE A 5 25.00 3.08 45.21
N ARG A 6 24.10 2.49 46.03
CA ARG A 6 22.85 1.89 45.52
C ARG A 6 21.82 2.95 45.12
N ALA A 7 21.73 4.06 45.85
CA ALA A 7 20.85 5.16 45.48
C ALA A 7 21.28 5.84 44.17
N LEU A 8 22.59 5.99 43.96
CA LEU A 8 23.13 6.56 42.72
C LEU A 8 22.95 5.61 41.52
N ALA A 9 23.14 4.31 41.71
CA ALA A 9 22.92 3.32 40.64
C ALA A 9 21.44 3.20 40.24
N VAL A 10 20.51 3.26 41.20
CA VAL A 10 19.06 3.25 40.91
C VAL A 10 18.60 4.57 40.27
N ALA A 11 19.16 5.71 40.70
CA ALA A 11 18.88 7.00 40.07
C ALA A 11 19.44 7.08 38.65
N VAL A 12 20.63 6.54 38.39
CA VAL A 12 21.22 6.47 37.03
C VAL A 12 20.46 5.48 36.15
N LEU A 13 20.00 4.34 36.67
CA LEU A 13 19.15 3.40 35.91
C LEU A 13 17.76 3.99 35.58
N ALA A 14 17.17 4.76 36.50
CA ALA A 14 15.93 5.49 36.25
C ALA A 14 16.13 6.66 35.27
N LEU A 15 17.28 7.35 35.32
CA LEU A 15 17.62 8.39 34.35
C LEU A 15 17.90 7.81 32.96
N THR A 16 18.55 6.64 32.86
CA THR A 16 18.76 5.98 31.56
C THR A 16 17.47 5.39 30.99
N ALA A 17 16.51 4.98 31.83
CA ALA A 17 15.18 4.54 31.38
C ALA A 17 14.25 5.70 30.99
N LEU A 18 14.48 6.91 31.52
CA LEU A 18 13.80 8.15 31.11
C LEU A 18 14.47 8.84 29.91
N LEU A 19 15.75 8.54 29.65
CA LEU A 19 16.50 9.04 28.48
C LEU A 19 16.53 8.03 27.32
N SER A 20 15.96 6.82 27.51
CA SER A 20 15.75 5.83 26.45
C SER A 20 14.28 5.73 26.03
N THR A 21 13.49 6.80 26.19
CA THR A 21 12.37 6.97 25.25
C THR A 21 13.04 7.27 23.92
N ASP A 22 13.28 6.21 23.14
CA ASP A 22 13.66 6.35 21.74
C ASP A 22 12.80 7.48 21.16
N CYS A 23 13.44 8.59 20.80
CA CYS A 23 12.81 9.76 20.16
C CYS A 23 12.30 9.44 18.75
N CYS A 24 12.10 8.16 18.44
CA CYS A 24 11.48 7.72 17.21
C CYS A 24 9.99 8.08 17.30
N ALA A 25 9.45 8.67 16.24
CA ALA A 25 8.00 8.74 16.06
C ALA A 25 7.42 7.35 16.32
N ALA A 26 6.65 7.21 17.40
CA ALA A 26 5.91 5.98 17.61
C ALA A 26 4.84 5.95 16.51
N PHE A 27 5.08 5.12 15.49
CA PHE A 27 4.05 4.76 14.54
C PHE A 27 2.82 4.29 15.32
N PRO A 28 1.61 4.72 14.91
CA PRO A 28 0.40 4.28 15.57
C PRO A 28 0.34 2.74 15.52
N ASN A 29 -0.11 2.12 16.62
CA ASN A 29 -0.64 0.78 16.51
C ASN A 29 -1.89 0.83 15.62
N PRO A 30 -2.20 -0.22 14.85
CA PRO A 30 -3.46 -0.26 14.12
C PRO A 30 -4.64 -0.12 15.10
N ASP A 31 -5.63 0.69 14.72
CA ASP A 31 -6.82 0.94 15.51
C ASP A 31 -7.75 -0.28 15.50
N TYR A 32 -7.83 -0.98 14.37
CA TYR A 32 -8.57 -2.22 14.20
C TYR A 32 -8.09 -2.98 12.95
N TYR A 33 -8.76 -4.10 12.62
CA TYR A 33 -8.51 -4.86 11.40
C TYR A 33 -9.78 -4.93 10.56
N GLU A 34 -9.64 -4.75 9.24
CA GLU A 34 -10.75 -4.83 8.30
C GLU A 34 -10.54 -5.96 7.28
N VAL A 35 -11.65 -6.50 6.80
CA VAL A 35 -11.70 -7.66 5.90
C VAL A 35 -11.62 -7.18 4.45
N TYR A 36 -10.60 -7.64 3.72
CA TYR A 36 -10.39 -7.34 2.30
C TYR A 36 -10.62 -8.56 1.45
N ALA A 37 -11.40 -8.39 0.38
CA ALA A 37 -11.53 -9.40 -0.66
C ALA A 37 -10.25 -9.44 -1.49
N LEU A 38 -9.77 -10.65 -1.74
CA LEU A 38 -8.65 -10.92 -2.61
C LEU A 38 -9.13 -11.41 -3.97
N GLN A 39 -8.39 -10.97 -4.98
CA GLN A 39 -8.45 -11.48 -6.33
C GLN A 39 -7.30 -12.44 -6.57
N GLN A 40 -7.48 -13.36 -7.50
CA GLN A 40 -6.44 -14.30 -7.89
C GLN A 40 -5.77 -13.84 -9.19
N GLY A 41 -4.45 -13.94 -9.24
CA GLY A 41 -3.61 -13.86 -10.43
C GLY A 41 -2.53 -14.94 -10.38
N TYR A 42 -1.49 -14.77 -11.18
CA TYR A 42 -0.35 -15.68 -11.21
C TYR A 42 0.99 -14.96 -11.07
N TYR A 43 1.95 -15.65 -10.45
CA TYR A 43 3.36 -15.24 -10.39
C TYR A 43 4.22 -16.51 -10.36
N GLY A 44 5.21 -16.60 -11.26
CA GLY A 44 6.16 -17.72 -11.31
C GLY A 44 5.51 -19.10 -11.32
N GLY A 45 4.42 -19.27 -12.06
CA GLY A 45 3.66 -20.53 -12.16
C GLY A 45 2.71 -20.82 -10.99
N GLY A 46 2.73 -20.01 -9.92
CA GLY A 46 1.88 -20.14 -8.74
C GLY A 46 0.79 -19.07 -8.65
N ALA A 47 -0.17 -19.27 -7.75
CA ALA A 47 -1.19 -18.26 -7.47
C ALA A 47 -0.58 -17.04 -6.77
N ALA A 48 -0.97 -15.84 -7.21
CA ALA A 48 -0.77 -14.59 -6.50
C ALA A 48 -2.13 -14.06 -6.07
N TRP A 49 -2.23 -13.53 -4.86
CA TRP A 49 -3.46 -12.96 -4.32
C TRP A 49 -3.25 -11.49 -4.07
N PHE A 50 -4.10 -10.65 -4.64
CA PHE A 50 -3.93 -9.21 -4.63
C PHE A 50 -5.26 -8.50 -4.42
N THR A 51 -5.20 -7.22 -4.07
CA THR A 51 -6.34 -6.31 -4.10
C THR A 51 -5.96 -5.12 -4.95
N CYS A 52 -6.88 -4.56 -5.72
CA CYS A 52 -6.65 -3.32 -6.47
C CYS A 52 -7.34 -2.16 -5.78
N THR A 53 -6.58 -1.10 -5.51
CA THR A 53 -7.01 0.04 -4.71
C THR A 53 -7.15 1.30 -5.57
N SER A 54 -6.30 1.49 -6.58
CA SER A 54 -6.31 2.70 -7.41
C SER A 54 -5.88 2.47 -8.87
N THR A 55 -6.21 3.40 -9.77
CA THR A 55 -5.68 3.45 -11.15
C THR A 55 -5.62 4.87 -11.70
N ASN A 56 -4.69 5.15 -12.61
CA ASN A 56 -4.59 6.44 -13.29
C ASN A 56 -5.63 6.65 -14.42
N ASN A 57 -6.41 5.63 -14.80
CA ASN A 57 -7.25 5.69 -15.99
C ASN A 57 -8.75 5.59 -15.67
N MET A 58 -9.49 6.66 -15.97
CA MET A 58 -10.94 6.74 -15.74
C MET A 58 -11.77 5.76 -16.60
N GLN A 59 -11.32 5.44 -17.81
CA GLN A 59 -11.99 4.40 -18.60
C GLN A 59 -11.82 3.05 -17.92
N TRP A 60 -10.62 2.73 -17.42
CA TRP A 60 -10.34 1.47 -16.70
C TRP A 60 -11.27 1.28 -15.49
N LEU A 61 -11.62 2.38 -14.79
CA LEU A 61 -12.61 2.38 -13.70
C LEU A 61 -14.05 2.04 -14.13
N THR A 62 -14.40 2.36 -15.37
CA THR A 62 -15.78 2.30 -15.88
C THR A 62 -16.02 1.13 -16.82
N THR A 63 -14.99 0.65 -17.52
CA THR A 63 -15.08 -0.39 -18.55
C THR A 63 -14.54 -1.74 -18.12
N VAL A 64 -13.56 -1.79 -17.22
CA VAL A 64 -13.05 -3.08 -16.77
C VAL A 64 -14.10 -3.75 -15.92
N ARG A 65 -14.64 -4.83 -16.49
CA ARG A 65 -15.47 -5.82 -15.83
C ARG A 65 -14.65 -6.56 -14.78
N TRP A 66 -14.29 -5.85 -13.71
CA TRP A 66 -14.10 -6.52 -12.44
C TRP A 66 -15.39 -7.26 -12.03
N THR A 67 -16.54 -6.92 -12.65
CA THR A 67 -17.86 -7.58 -12.54
C THR A 67 -17.85 -9.09 -12.68
N ASP A 68 -16.85 -9.66 -13.35
CA ASP A 68 -16.79 -11.10 -13.57
C ASP A 68 -16.09 -11.84 -12.38
N PHE A 69 -15.62 -11.08 -11.38
CA PHE A 69 -15.12 -11.54 -10.08
C PHE A 69 -15.96 -11.03 -8.90
N TRP A 70 -17.20 -10.58 -9.15
CA TRP A 70 -18.03 -9.92 -8.14
C TRP A 70 -18.68 -10.88 -7.14
N SER A 71 -18.43 -10.58 -5.86
CA SER A 71 -19.47 -10.72 -4.85
C SER A 71 -20.39 -9.49 -4.94
N PRO A 72 -21.72 -9.64 -5.06
CA PRO A 72 -22.67 -8.52 -5.07
C PRO A 72 -22.71 -7.73 -3.74
N TRP A 73 -21.93 -8.15 -2.74
CA TRP A 73 -21.93 -7.57 -1.40
C TRP A 73 -20.84 -6.51 -1.17
N PHE A 74 -19.81 -6.39 -2.03
CA PHE A 74 -18.71 -5.41 -1.85
C PHE A 74 -18.15 -4.89 -3.20
N PRO A 75 -18.66 -3.77 -3.73
CA PRO A 75 -18.14 -3.18 -4.96
C PRO A 75 -16.93 -2.28 -4.66
N CYS A 76 -15.76 -2.86 -4.40
CA CYS A 76 -14.52 -2.08 -4.36
C CYS A 76 -14.09 -1.80 -5.81
N LYS A 77 -14.62 -0.75 -6.41
CA LYS A 77 -14.00 -0.17 -7.61
C LYS A 77 -12.71 0.53 -7.17
N PRO A 78 -11.60 0.38 -7.90
CA PRO A 78 -10.42 1.17 -7.60
C PRO A 78 -10.73 2.66 -7.70
N ASP A 79 -9.97 3.48 -6.97
CA ASP A 79 -10.10 4.93 -7.04
C ASP A 79 -9.32 5.51 -8.23
N LEU A 80 -9.75 6.67 -8.73
CA LEU A 80 -8.99 7.41 -9.74
C LEU A 80 -7.80 8.11 -9.08
N ALA A 81 -6.58 7.66 -9.38
CA ALA A 81 -5.33 8.25 -8.88
C ALA A 81 -4.44 8.71 -10.05
N PRO A 82 -4.70 9.89 -10.63
CA PRO A 82 -4.01 10.34 -11.85
C PRO A 82 -2.49 10.43 -11.70
N ARG A 83 -2.00 10.74 -10.48
CA ARG A 83 -0.57 10.85 -10.15
C ARG A 83 0.18 9.53 -10.22
N LEU A 84 -0.51 8.38 -10.24
CA LEU A 84 0.14 7.09 -10.50
C LEU A 84 0.77 7.01 -11.90
N SER A 85 0.31 7.84 -12.85
CA SER A 85 0.93 7.91 -14.18
C SER A 85 2.42 8.29 -14.15
N ALA A 86 2.88 9.00 -13.12
CA ALA A 86 4.29 9.34 -12.94
C ALA A 86 5.18 8.10 -12.76
N ALA A 87 4.62 6.96 -12.34
CA ALA A 87 5.37 5.70 -12.25
C ALA A 87 5.85 5.18 -13.62
N LEU A 88 5.28 5.69 -14.73
CA LEU A 88 5.61 5.31 -16.11
C LEU A 88 6.96 5.86 -16.58
N ASP A 89 7.26 7.11 -16.22
CA ASP A 89 8.32 7.91 -16.83
C ASP A 89 9.60 7.95 -15.98
N THR A 90 9.63 7.22 -14.87
CA THR A 90 10.82 7.12 -14.01
C THR A 90 11.84 6.13 -14.56
N GLN A 91 13.13 6.48 -14.51
CA GLN A 91 14.22 5.53 -14.71
C GLN A 91 14.99 5.31 -13.41
N PRO A 92 15.01 4.07 -12.87
CA PRO A 92 14.29 2.87 -13.33
C PRO A 92 12.78 2.93 -13.03
N LYS A 93 11.94 2.32 -13.89
CA LYS A 93 10.47 2.33 -13.73
C LYS A 93 10.05 1.80 -12.36
N VAL A 94 9.24 2.57 -11.62
CA VAL A 94 8.67 2.09 -10.36
C VAL A 94 7.65 0.97 -10.61
N ALA A 95 6.77 1.17 -11.59
CA ALA A 95 5.75 0.20 -11.93
C ALA A 95 6.32 -0.93 -12.80
N ARG A 96 5.97 -2.17 -12.46
CA ARG A 96 6.41 -3.35 -13.19
C ARG A 96 5.29 -3.92 -14.08
N PRO A 97 5.63 -4.66 -15.16
CA PRO A 97 4.61 -5.31 -15.98
C PRO A 97 3.62 -6.18 -15.19
N VAL A 98 2.33 -5.94 -15.43
CA VAL A 98 1.26 -6.92 -15.22
C VAL A 98 0.61 -7.24 -16.57
N TYR A 99 0.47 -8.52 -16.87
CA TYR A 99 -0.07 -8.98 -18.15
C TYR A 99 -1.54 -9.34 -17.98
N VAL A 100 -2.40 -8.67 -18.74
CA VAL A 100 -3.86 -8.84 -18.72
C VAL A 100 -4.31 -9.33 -20.09
N VAL A 101 -5.02 -10.46 -20.12
CA VAL A 101 -5.52 -11.03 -21.37
C VAL A 101 -6.86 -10.39 -21.74
N THR A 102 -6.98 -9.89 -22.97
CA THR A 102 -8.15 -9.10 -23.41
C THR A 102 -9.25 -9.94 -24.03
N ASN A 103 -8.91 -11.08 -24.63
CA ASN A 103 -9.83 -11.93 -25.38
C ASN A 103 -10.02 -13.33 -24.75
N SER A 104 -9.68 -13.49 -23.48
CA SER A 104 -9.99 -14.68 -22.70
C SER A 104 -10.22 -14.34 -21.22
N ASN A 105 -10.93 -15.22 -20.50
CA ASN A 105 -11.10 -15.09 -19.05
C ASN A 105 -9.90 -15.71 -18.32
N GLN A 106 -8.73 -15.09 -18.45
CA GLN A 106 -7.52 -15.49 -17.73
C GLN A 106 -7.16 -14.44 -16.68
N PRO A 107 -6.88 -14.85 -15.43
CA PRO A 107 -6.32 -13.98 -14.40
C PRO A 107 -5.02 -13.28 -14.83
N PRO A 108 -4.70 -12.11 -14.25
CA PRO A 108 -3.47 -11.39 -14.56
C PRO A 108 -2.22 -12.16 -14.14
N VAL A 109 -1.12 -11.92 -14.83
CA VAL A 109 0.21 -12.48 -14.51
C VAL A 109 1.15 -11.35 -14.12
N PHE A 110 1.74 -11.46 -12.94
CA PHE A 110 2.68 -10.50 -12.37
C PHE A 110 4.12 -10.91 -12.66
N ASP A 111 5.01 -9.94 -12.89
CA ASP A 111 6.41 -10.22 -13.21
C ASP A 111 7.34 -10.30 -11.99
N THR A 112 6.92 -9.75 -10.85
CA THR A 112 7.69 -9.69 -9.61
C THR A 112 6.78 -9.90 -8.38
N ARG A 113 7.37 -9.87 -7.18
CA ARG A 113 6.71 -10.22 -5.92
C ARG A 113 7.16 -9.37 -4.74
N PRO A 114 6.35 -9.27 -3.67
CA PRO A 114 6.75 -8.63 -2.42
C PRO A 114 8.13 -9.10 -1.92
N GLY A 115 8.94 -8.12 -1.51
CA GLY A 115 10.31 -8.29 -1.02
C GLY A 115 11.38 -8.48 -2.09
N ALA A 116 11.02 -8.53 -3.39
CA ALA A 116 12.01 -8.44 -4.47
C ALA A 116 12.46 -6.99 -4.67
N ASP A 117 13.72 -6.79 -5.06
CA ASP A 117 14.32 -5.45 -5.25
C ASP A 117 13.60 -4.61 -6.31
N ASP A 118 12.85 -5.25 -7.22
CA ASP A 118 12.11 -4.58 -8.29
C ASP A 118 10.60 -4.44 -8.03
N TYR A 119 10.11 -4.80 -6.84
CA TYR A 119 8.68 -4.77 -6.50
C TYR A 119 8.24 -3.43 -5.86
N SER A 120 7.07 -2.92 -6.29
CA SER A 120 6.44 -1.69 -5.78
C SER A 120 4.94 -1.82 -5.49
N GLY A 121 4.28 -2.94 -5.83
CA GLY A 121 2.81 -3.06 -5.81
C GLY A 121 2.07 -2.24 -6.88
N LEU A 122 2.79 -1.37 -7.59
CA LEU A 122 2.32 -0.63 -8.75
C LEU A 122 2.63 -1.42 -10.02
N TRP A 123 1.65 -1.47 -10.93
CA TRP A 123 1.76 -2.26 -12.14
C TRP A 123 1.44 -1.46 -13.39
N GLN A 124 2.36 -1.52 -14.33
CA GLN A 124 2.16 -1.12 -15.71
C GLN A 124 1.35 -2.22 -16.41
N VAL A 125 0.16 -1.88 -16.91
CA VAL A 125 -0.67 -2.85 -17.64
C VAL A 125 -0.10 -3.10 -19.04
N TYR A 126 0.15 -4.37 -19.34
CA TYR A 126 0.40 -4.90 -20.68
C TYR A 126 -0.81 -5.73 -21.11
N LEU A 127 -1.37 -5.43 -22.27
CA LEU A 127 -2.48 -6.18 -22.84
C LEU A 127 -1.94 -7.32 -23.70
N VAL A 128 -2.43 -8.53 -23.44
CA VAL A 128 -2.13 -9.72 -24.24
C VAL A 128 -3.38 -10.09 -25.02
N THR A 129 -3.28 -10.09 -26.34
CA THR A 129 -4.39 -10.45 -27.24
C THR A 129 -3.97 -11.66 -28.07
N TRP A 130 -4.57 -12.82 -27.80
CA TRP A 130 -4.24 -14.05 -28.53
C TRP A 130 -4.63 -13.96 -30.01
N LEU A 131 -3.76 -14.47 -30.88
CA LEU A 131 -4.09 -14.68 -32.29
C LEU A 131 -5.09 -15.84 -32.44
N PRO A 132 -5.94 -15.84 -33.48
CA PRO A 132 -6.92 -16.89 -33.70
C PRO A 132 -6.27 -18.29 -33.69
N GLY A 133 -6.82 -19.19 -32.87
CA GLY A 133 -6.36 -20.58 -32.76
C GLY A 133 -5.12 -20.82 -31.89
N SER A 134 -4.50 -19.77 -31.33
CA SER A 134 -3.27 -19.87 -30.53
C SER A 134 -3.48 -19.73 -29.02
N GLN A 135 -4.73 -19.54 -28.59
CA GLN A 135 -5.07 -19.27 -27.19
C GLN A 135 -4.69 -20.44 -26.27
N ARG A 136 -3.94 -20.14 -25.21
CA ARG A 136 -3.66 -21.04 -24.09
C ARG A 136 -3.59 -20.27 -22.77
N GLY A 137 -3.53 -21.00 -21.66
CA GLY A 137 -3.23 -20.41 -20.35
C GLY A 137 -1.74 -20.08 -20.22
N PHE A 138 -1.40 -18.97 -19.56
CA PHE A 138 -0.06 -18.72 -19.03
C PHE A 138 -0.11 -18.24 -17.59
N THR A 139 0.92 -18.58 -16.83
CA THR A 139 1.01 -18.32 -15.38
C THR A 139 2.38 -17.82 -14.96
N ASP A 140 3.27 -17.61 -15.94
CA ASP A 140 4.64 -17.14 -15.75
C ASP A 140 4.90 -15.97 -16.72
N SER A 141 5.54 -14.92 -16.21
CA SER A 141 5.91 -13.72 -16.96
C SER A 141 7.16 -13.95 -17.85
N SER A 142 7.81 -15.09 -17.76
CA SER A 142 8.94 -15.46 -18.61
C SER A 142 8.42 -15.96 -19.97
N PRO A 143 9.14 -15.70 -21.09
CA PRO A 143 8.71 -16.19 -22.40
C PRO A 143 8.53 -17.71 -22.45
N VAL A 144 7.59 -18.13 -23.30
CA VAL A 144 7.34 -19.55 -23.55
C VAL A 144 8.57 -20.23 -24.16
N SER A 145 8.84 -21.45 -23.70
CA SER A 145 9.89 -22.31 -24.24
C SER A 145 9.58 -23.77 -23.91
N GLY A 146 10.35 -24.71 -24.46
CA GLY A 146 10.20 -26.14 -24.13
C GLY A 146 10.35 -26.44 -22.63
N THR A 147 11.08 -25.60 -21.89
CA THR A 147 11.25 -25.71 -20.42
C THR A 147 10.27 -24.84 -19.63
N ASN A 148 9.57 -23.91 -20.28
CA ASN A 148 8.53 -23.07 -19.68
C ASN A 148 7.29 -23.04 -20.58
N PRO A 149 6.50 -24.13 -20.64
CA PRO A 149 5.32 -24.20 -21.50
C PRO A 149 4.17 -23.28 -21.04
N CYS A 150 4.23 -22.77 -19.80
CA CYS A 150 3.23 -21.86 -19.22
C CYS A 150 3.69 -20.40 -19.20
N GLY A 151 4.75 -20.07 -19.96
CA GLY A 151 5.28 -18.73 -20.09
C GLY A 151 4.43 -17.80 -20.95
N LEU A 152 4.77 -16.51 -20.92
CA LEU A 152 4.22 -15.50 -21.80
C LEU A 152 4.31 -15.94 -23.25
N PRO A 153 3.27 -15.67 -24.06
CA PRO A 153 3.30 -15.97 -25.48
C PRO A 153 4.40 -15.18 -26.19
N ASP A 154 4.87 -15.75 -27.30
CA ASP A 154 5.68 -15.00 -28.25
C ASP A 154 4.81 -14.33 -29.33
N ALA A 155 5.44 -13.55 -30.21
CA ALA A 155 4.77 -12.78 -31.25
C ALA A 155 4.04 -13.65 -32.31
N SER A 156 4.29 -14.97 -32.35
CA SER A 156 3.56 -15.90 -33.21
C SER A 156 2.25 -16.40 -32.59
N GLU A 157 2.08 -16.25 -31.28
CA GLU A 157 0.89 -16.69 -30.55
C GLU A 157 -0.03 -15.52 -30.14
N ALA A 158 0.54 -14.36 -29.79
CA ALA A 158 -0.22 -13.21 -29.30
C ALA A 158 0.44 -11.86 -29.60
N GLU A 159 -0.38 -10.82 -29.66
CA GLU A 159 0.07 -9.43 -29.58
C GLU A 159 0.19 -9.02 -28.11
N ILE A 160 1.33 -8.44 -27.73
CA ILE A 160 1.57 -7.88 -26.40
C ILE A 160 1.80 -6.38 -26.54
N ALA A 161 0.92 -5.57 -25.96
CA ALA A 161 0.96 -4.12 -26.05
C ALA A 161 1.09 -3.48 -24.67
N GLU A 162 2.15 -2.68 -24.47
CA GLU A 162 2.27 -1.80 -23.31
C GLU A 162 1.21 -0.70 -23.39
N THR A 163 0.56 -0.40 -22.26
CA THR A 163 -0.44 0.69 -22.19
C THR A 163 0.12 1.88 -21.41
N CYS A 164 -0.62 2.98 -21.33
CA CYS A 164 -0.33 4.05 -20.37
C CYS A 164 -1.06 3.88 -19.02
N VAL A 165 -1.60 2.68 -18.76
CA VAL A 165 -2.38 2.42 -17.55
C VAL A 165 -1.47 1.89 -16.45
N VAL A 166 -1.45 2.60 -15.33
CA VAL A 166 -0.87 2.15 -14.06
C VAL A 166 -2.02 1.81 -13.11
N VAL A 167 -1.90 0.65 -12.48
CA VAL A 167 -2.79 0.21 -11.41
C VAL A 167 -1.99 0.00 -10.14
N ASP A 168 -2.61 0.37 -9.02
CA ASP A 168 -2.14 0.04 -7.69
C ASP A 168 -2.86 -1.24 -7.25
N CYS A 169 -2.14 -2.37 -7.30
CA CYS A 169 -2.68 -3.69 -7.00
C CYS A 169 -1.70 -4.52 -6.15
N PRO A 170 -1.50 -4.19 -4.87
CA PRO A 170 -0.56 -4.88 -4.01
C PRO A 170 -0.86 -6.39 -3.91
N ILE A 171 0.18 -7.22 -4.08
CA ILE A 171 0.10 -8.67 -3.88
C ILE A 171 0.15 -8.95 -2.37
N LEU A 172 -0.97 -9.36 -1.78
CA LEU A 172 -1.07 -9.58 -0.34
C LEU A 172 -0.62 -11.00 0.07
N ALA A 173 -0.66 -11.97 -0.85
CA ALA A 173 -0.17 -13.31 -0.59
C ALA A 173 0.28 -14.05 -1.87
N LEU A 174 1.16 -15.05 -1.70
CA LEU A 174 1.59 -15.96 -2.76
C LEU A 174 1.32 -17.41 -2.39
N GLY A 175 1.05 -18.23 -3.40
CA GLY A 175 0.80 -19.66 -3.27
C GLY A 175 -0.61 -20.00 -2.82
N ARG A 176 -0.79 -21.20 -2.27
CA ARG A 176 -2.08 -21.65 -1.75
C ARG A 176 -2.38 -20.95 -0.42
N LEU A 177 -3.46 -20.17 -0.39
CA LEU A 177 -4.12 -19.78 0.86
C LEU A 177 -4.91 -20.98 1.38
N GLY A 178 -4.67 -21.37 2.65
CA GLY A 178 -5.31 -22.53 3.29
C GLY A 178 -4.33 -23.62 3.82
N GLY A 179 -3.31 -23.24 4.58
CA GLY A 179 -2.38 -24.17 5.24
C GLY A 179 -1.94 -23.66 6.62
N PRO A 180 -1.27 -24.47 7.46
CA PRO A 180 -0.75 -23.99 8.73
C PRO A 180 0.12 -22.76 8.47
N TRP A 181 -0.01 -21.74 9.31
CA TRP A 181 0.78 -20.51 9.27
C TRP A 181 2.24 -20.86 8.99
N ARG A 182 2.70 -20.61 7.76
CA ARG A 182 4.11 -20.79 7.42
C ARG A 182 4.85 -19.54 7.87
N ASN A 183 6.06 -19.68 8.38
CA ASN A 183 6.91 -18.52 8.64
C ASN A 183 7.27 -17.84 7.32
N ALA A 184 7.31 -16.51 7.30
CA ALA A 184 7.88 -15.70 6.21
C ALA A 184 9.09 -16.35 5.55
N PRO A 185 9.19 -16.34 4.19
CA PRO A 185 10.52 -16.40 3.61
C PRO A 185 11.34 -15.33 4.32
N THR A 186 12.54 -15.67 4.76
CA THR A 186 13.38 -14.81 5.59
C THR A 186 13.50 -13.43 4.93
N GLY A 187 12.92 -12.38 5.55
CA GLY A 187 13.06 -10.99 5.10
C GLY A 187 11.80 -10.25 4.60
N GLY A 188 10.62 -10.88 4.48
CA GLY A 188 9.38 -10.18 4.10
C GLY A 188 8.30 -10.25 5.20
N TYR A 189 7.68 -9.14 5.57
CA TYR A 189 6.46 -9.19 6.38
C TYR A 189 5.31 -9.82 5.56
N ARG A 190 4.45 -10.57 6.26
CA ARG A 190 3.26 -11.24 5.72
C ARG A 190 2.03 -10.55 6.27
N MET A 191 1.21 -9.94 5.41
CA MET A 191 -0.18 -9.65 5.81
C MET A 191 -0.80 -10.93 6.35
N ALA A 192 -1.52 -10.81 7.46
CA ALA A 192 -2.12 -11.96 8.11
C ALA A 192 -2.96 -12.71 7.10
N GLN A 193 -2.53 -13.93 6.73
CA GLN A 193 -3.29 -14.77 5.81
C GLN A 193 -4.63 -15.00 6.48
N GLY A 194 -5.70 -14.53 5.82
CA GLY A 194 -7.01 -14.48 6.43
C GLY A 194 -7.50 -15.86 6.86
N LEU A 195 -8.57 -15.84 7.63
CA LEU A 195 -9.32 -17.05 7.96
C LEU A 195 -9.73 -17.71 6.64
N ASP A 196 -9.28 -18.95 6.45
CA ASP A 196 -9.79 -19.82 5.41
C ASP A 196 -11.26 -20.10 5.71
N ALA A 197 -12.15 -19.31 5.12
CA ALA A 197 -13.53 -19.74 4.97
C ALA A 197 -13.49 -20.80 3.87
N ASP A 198 -13.36 -22.07 4.27
CA ASP A 198 -13.30 -23.27 3.43
C ASP A 198 -14.62 -23.45 2.66
N VAL A 199 -14.85 -22.55 1.71
CA VAL A 199 -15.95 -22.56 0.76
C VAL A 199 -15.32 -22.25 -0.58
N SER A 200 -15.09 -23.33 -1.34
CA SER A 200 -14.54 -23.41 -2.70
C SER A 200 -15.15 -22.46 -3.75
N SER A 201 -16.08 -21.59 -3.38
CA SER A 201 -16.82 -20.66 -4.23
C SER A 201 -16.82 -19.20 -3.76
N LEU A 202 -16.22 -18.85 -2.62
CA LEU A 202 -16.14 -17.45 -2.16
C LEU A 202 -14.79 -16.78 -2.52
N PRO A 203 -14.77 -15.46 -2.74
CA PRO A 203 -13.52 -14.70 -2.77
C PRO A 203 -12.74 -14.96 -1.49
N LYS A 204 -11.42 -15.03 -1.60
CA LYS A 204 -10.57 -15.21 -0.42
C LYS A 204 -10.49 -13.89 0.33
N TRP A 205 -10.42 -13.94 1.65
CA TRP A 205 -10.42 -12.73 2.48
C TRP A 205 -9.11 -12.63 3.27
N VAL A 206 -8.66 -11.42 3.56
CA VAL A 206 -7.56 -11.14 4.49
C VAL A 206 -7.95 -10.07 5.49
N LEU A 207 -7.33 -10.08 6.67
CA LEU A 207 -7.47 -9.00 7.63
C LEU A 207 -6.29 -8.04 7.46
N LEU A 208 -6.58 -6.78 7.12
CA LEU A 208 -5.57 -5.73 7.02
C LEU A 208 -5.66 -4.78 8.21
N PRO A 209 -4.51 -4.37 8.78
CA PRO A 209 -4.48 -3.34 9.80
C PRO A 209 -5.03 -2.02 9.24
N GLN A 210 -5.93 -1.39 9.99
CA GLN A 210 -6.48 -0.07 9.71
C GLN A 210 -5.91 0.96 10.67
N TYR A 211 -5.59 2.13 10.13
CA TYR A 211 -5.07 3.27 10.86
C TYR A 211 -6.04 4.44 10.71
N ALA A 212 -6.58 4.93 11.81
CA ALA A 212 -7.37 6.14 11.84
C ALA A 212 -6.44 7.34 11.61
N MET A 213 -6.66 8.04 10.50
CA MET A 213 -5.87 9.21 10.13
C MET A 213 -6.76 10.43 9.99
N GLN A 214 -6.23 11.58 10.38
CA GLN A 214 -6.83 12.86 10.01
C GLN A 214 -6.51 13.17 8.56
N VAL A 215 -7.53 13.56 7.81
CA VAL A 215 -7.40 13.87 6.39
C VAL A 215 -8.10 15.18 6.09
N VAL A 216 -7.61 15.90 5.08
CA VAL A 216 -8.26 17.10 4.59
C VAL A 216 -9.13 16.70 3.41
N ASN A 217 -10.44 16.88 3.55
CA ASN A 217 -11.34 16.71 2.43
C ASN A 217 -11.03 17.80 1.39
N VAL A 218 -10.51 17.42 0.22
CA VAL A 218 -10.08 18.38 -0.80
C VAL A 218 -11.25 19.20 -1.35
N ALA A 219 -12.46 18.63 -1.42
CA ALA A 219 -13.64 19.31 -1.93
C ALA A 219 -14.21 20.36 -0.94
N THR A 220 -14.22 20.06 0.36
CA THR A 220 -14.80 20.95 1.38
C THR A 220 -13.78 21.72 2.20
N ASN A 221 -12.49 21.35 2.10
CA ASN A 221 -11.39 21.82 2.93
C ASN A 221 -11.65 21.67 4.45
N LEU A 222 -12.53 20.73 4.83
CA LEU A 222 -12.85 20.39 6.21
C LEU A 222 -12.01 19.18 6.67
N PRO A 223 -11.62 19.14 7.96
CA PRO A 223 -11.01 17.94 8.51
C PRO A 223 -12.04 16.82 8.63
N MET A 224 -11.60 15.61 8.32
CA MET A 224 -12.32 14.39 8.62
C MET A 224 -11.34 13.33 9.12
N THR A 225 -11.88 12.26 9.69
CA THR A 225 -11.11 11.04 9.96
C THR A 225 -11.38 10.06 8.84
N ALA A 226 -10.34 9.39 8.37
CA ALA A 226 -10.47 8.27 7.45
C ALA A 226 -9.66 7.09 7.96
N ASP A 227 -10.15 5.90 7.65
CA ASP A 227 -9.44 4.67 7.94
C ASP A 227 -8.53 4.36 6.76
N VAL A 228 -7.27 4.06 7.05
CA VAL A 228 -6.22 3.89 6.04
C VAL A 228 -5.57 2.54 6.25
N ALA A 229 -5.51 1.71 5.21
CA ALA A 229 -4.71 0.50 5.23
C ALA A 229 -3.40 0.74 4.51
N ILE A 230 -2.30 0.53 5.23
CA ILE A 230 -0.96 0.58 4.66
C ILE A 230 -0.57 -0.84 4.26
N THR A 231 -0.58 -1.11 2.95
CA THR A 231 -0.35 -2.45 2.40
C THR A 231 1.13 -2.72 2.17
N GLU A 232 1.91 -1.68 1.88
CA GLU A 232 3.32 -1.79 1.47
C GLU A 232 4.17 -0.64 2.00
N ALA A 233 5.46 -0.90 2.20
CA ALA A 233 6.46 0.10 2.55
C ALA A 233 7.81 -0.14 1.84
N SER A 234 8.50 0.94 1.47
CA SER A 234 9.76 0.91 0.73
C SER A 234 10.93 0.37 1.56
N ASP A 235 10.92 0.60 2.88
CA ASP A 235 11.93 0.11 3.80
C ASP A 235 11.45 -1.16 4.52
N GLY A 236 12.33 -2.15 4.67
CA GLY A 236 12.00 -3.43 5.29
C GLY A 236 11.76 -3.35 6.80
N GLY A 237 12.39 -2.39 7.49
CA GLY A 237 12.14 -2.10 8.90
C GLY A 237 10.78 -1.44 9.10
N LEU A 238 10.47 -0.44 8.28
CA LEU A 238 9.17 0.23 8.23
C LEU A 238 8.03 -0.75 7.90
N ALA A 239 8.23 -1.59 6.89
CA ALA A 239 7.29 -2.65 6.51
C ALA A 239 6.96 -3.57 7.70
N ARG A 240 7.99 -3.97 8.46
CA ARG A 240 7.81 -4.80 9.66
C ARG A 240 7.05 -4.08 10.76
N LEU A 241 7.33 -2.80 10.96
CA LEU A 241 6.68 -1.97 11.99
C LEU A 241 5.19 -1.78 11.70
N LEU A 242 4.84 -1.52 10.44
CA LEU A 242 3.47 -1.27 9.99
C LEU A 242 2.64 -2.53 9.77
N GLY A 243 3.30 -3.69 9.77
CA GLY A 243 2.68 -4.88 9.26
C GLY A 243 2.21 -4.72 7.80
N ALA A 244 3.13 -4.27 6.95
CA ALA A 244 2.96 -4.07 5.52
C ALA A 244 3.97 -4.92 4.73
N ASN A 245 3.71 -5.22 3.47
CA ASN A 245 4.69 -5.87 2.61
C ASN A 245 5.91 -4.97 2.36
N HIS A 246 7.08 -5.57 2.17
CA HIS A 246 8.26 -4.84 1.74
C HIS A 246 8.24 -4.62 0.22
N ALA A 247 8.31 -3.37 -0.22
CA ALA A 247 8.22 -2.96 -1.61
C ALA A 247 9.32 -1.93 -1.96
N PRO A 248 10.58 -2.37 -2.12
CA PRO A 248 11.74 -1.49 -2.27
C PRO A 248 11.59 -0.38 -3.32
N ARG A 249 10.91 -0.67 -4.43
CA ARG A 249 10.77 0.31 -5.52
C ARG A 249 9.81 1.45 -5.22
N LEU A 250 8.98 1.37 -4.20
CA LEU A 250 8.22 2.53 -3.74
C LEU A 250 9.15 3.69 -3.35
N GLY A 251 10.37 3.40 -2.86
CA GLY A 251 11.36 4.42 -2.52
C GLY A 251 11.93 5.19 -3.72
N LEU A 252 11.55 4.81 -4.94
CA LEU A 252 11.93 5.49 -6.19
C LEU A 252 10.78 6.33 -6.77
N MET A 253 9.64 6.38 -6.07
CA MET A 253 8.53 7.24 -6.48
C MET A 253 8.97 8.70 -6.48
N PRO A 254 8.66 9.47 -7.53
CA PRO A 254 9.02 10.87 -7.58
C PRO A 254 8.10 11.66 -6.63
N ALA A 255 8.63 12.72 -6.03
CA ALA A 255 7.92 13.48 -4.99
C ALA A 255 6.62 14.13 -5.49
N ASP A 256 6.49 14.37 -6.78
CA ASP A 256 5.25 14.87 -7.40
C ASP A 256 4.21 13.76 -7.62
N ALA A 257 4.53 12.50 -7.35
CA ALA A 257 3.63 11.35 -7.39
C ALA A 257 3.27 10.80 -6.00
N THR A 258 3.87 11.35 -4.95
CA THR A 258 3.61 11.03 -3.55
C THR A 258 2.85 12.16 -2.85
N GLN A 259 2.02 11.82 -1.87
CA GLN A 259 1.53 12.78 -0.89
C GLN A 259 2.28 12.61 0.43
N ASN A 260 2.08 13.47 1.42
CA ASN A 260 2.72 13.27 2.72
C ASN A 260 1.80 12.55 3.72
N LEU A 261 2.33 11.52 4.38
CA LEU A 261 1.84 10.94 5.62
C LEU A 261 2.64 11.52 6.79
N TRP A 262 2.03 12.44 7.52
CA TRP A 262 2.64 13.16 8.62
C TRP A 262 2.50 12.42 9.96
N LEU A 263 3.64 12.12 10.57
CA LEU A 263 3.72 11.52 11.90
C LEU A 263 4.33 12.52 12.88
N MET A 264 3.64 12.83 13.97
CA MET A 264 4.19 13.73 14.99
C MET A 264 5.06 12.97 15.99
N ASN A 265 6.30 13.45 16.17
CA ASN A 265 7.17 13.05 17.28
C ASN A 265 6.52 13.38 18.64
N GLY A 266 6.84 12.58 19.66
CA GLY A 266 6.30 12.77 21.01
C GLY A 266 6.87 14.00 21.73
N PRO A 267 6.22 14.47 22.82
CA PRO A 267 4.92 14.06 23.36
C PRO A 267 3.74 14.73 22.63
N LYS A 268 2.72 13.93 22.28
CA LYS A 268 1.47 14.38 21.61
C LYS A 268 0.25 14.16 22.53
N PRO A 269 -0.82 14.97 22.41
CA PRO A 269 -2.02 14.78 23.22
C PRO A 269 -2.72 13.46 22.87
N ALA A 270 -3.45 12.90 23.84
CA ALA A 270 -4.29 11.72 23.61
C ALA A 270 -5.29 12.02 22.47
N GLY A 271 -5.37 11.12 21.49
CA GLY A 271 -6.22 11.29 20.30
C GLY A 271 -5.59 12.11 19.17
N GLN A 272 -4.32 12.54 19.26
CA GLN A 272 -3.62 13.06 18.08
C GLN A 272 -3.37 11.92 17.08
N LEU A 273 -4.19 11.91 16.02
CA LEU A 273 -4.02 11.00 14.89
C LEU A 273 -2.87 11.47 13.98
N PRO A 274 -2.24 10.54 13.24
CA PRO A 274 -1.47 10.86 12.02
C PRO A 274 -2.29 11.72 11.07
N MET A 275 -1.61 12.44 10.17
CA MET A 275 -2.30 13.21 9.13
C MET A 275 -1.86 12.75 7.74
N ILE A 276 -2.79 12.57 6.82
CA ILE A 276 -2.49 12.36 5.40
C ILE A 276 -3.16 13.47 4.58
N GLU A 277 -2.45 14.01 3.60
CA GLU A 277 -2.84 15.27 2.95
C GLU A 277 -4.14 15.15 2.17
N GLU A 278 -4.29 14.05 1.44
CA GLU A 278 -5.38 13.81 0.51
C GLU A 278 -6.02 12.45 0.78
N ALA A 279 -7.32 12.48 0.99
CA ALA A 279 -8.15 11.29 1.07
C ALA A 279 -9.42 11.48 0.25
N PHE A 280 -9.94 10.35 -0.20
CA PHE A 280 -11.16 10.30 -0.98
C PHE A 280 -12.41 10.42 -0.08
N CYS A 281 -13.48 11.03 -0.61
CA CYS A 281 -14.73 11.27 0.11
C CYS A 281 -15.80 10.24 -0.28
N THR A 282 -16.63 9.88 0.69
CA THR A 282 -17.60 8.76 0.75
C THR A 282 -18.75 8.75 -0.26
N ASP A 283 -18.75 9.56 -1.33
CA ASP A 283 -19.85 9.62 -2.31
C ASP A 283 -19.60 8.83 -3.61
N GLY A 284 -18.53 8.02 -3.65
CA GLY A 284 -18.26 7.07 -4.73
C GLY A 284 -17.91 7.72 -6.07
N ARG A 285 -17.61 9.03 -6.09
CA ARG A 285 -17.07 9.73 -7.26
C ARG A 285 -15.76 10.42 -6.91
N ASN A 286 -14.64 9.79 -7.24
CA ASN A 286 -13.34 10.47 -7.17
C ASN A 286 -13.30 11.61 -8.19
N SER A 287 -13.53 12.83 -7.67
CA SER A 287 -13.36 14.09 -8.38
C SER A 287 -12.06 14.79 -7.98
N ASN A 288 -11.28 14.21 -7.06
CA ASN A 288 -9.97 14.70 -6.69
C ASN A 288 -8.95 14.24 -7.74
N MET A 289 -8.63 15.14 -8.67
CA MET A 289 -7.66 14.88 -9.73
C MET A 289 -6.20 14.85 -9.22
N ASP A 290 -5.96 15.21 -7.96
CA ASP A 290 -4.63 15.26 -7.34
C ASP A 290 -4.35 14.04 -6.45
N TYR A 291 -5.29 13.10 -6.32
CA TYR A 291 -5.14 11.93 -5.45
C TYR A 291 -4.02 10.98 -5.88
N THR A 292 -3.31 10.45 -4.87
CA THR A 292 -2.39 9.31 -4.97
C THR A 292 -2.45 8.47 -3.68
N PRO A 293 -2.47 7.13 -3.74
CA PRO A 293 -2.37 6.29 -2.54
C PRO A 293 -0.94 6.20 -1.99
N ILE A 294 0.06 6.68 -2.73
CA ILE A 294 1.45 6.58 -2.33
C ILE A 294 1.84 7.78 -1.47
N ALA A 295 2.39 7.52 -0.29
CA ALA A 295 2.73 8.58 0.65
C ALA A 295 4.18 8.50 1.13
N ASP A 296 4.85 9.65 1.15
CA ASP A 296 6.09 9.84 1.90
C ASP A 296 5.77 9.91 3.39
N VAL A 297 6.41 9.07 4.18
CA VAL A 297 6.26 9.12 5.63
C VAL A 297 7.17 10.22 6.16
N VAL A 298 6.57 11.30 6.64
CA VAL A 298 7.30 12.46 7.14
C VAL A 298 7.07 12.62 8.63
N THR A 299 8.15 12.51 9.38
CA THR A 299 8.13 12.76 10.81
C THR A 299 8.26 14.25 11.09
N LEU A 300 7.44 14.76 12.02
CA LEU A 300 7.34 16.15 12.42
C LEU A 300 7.82 16.35 13.85
N ASP A 301 8.75 17.29 14.01
CA ASP A 301 9.05 17.89 15.29
C ASP A 301 8.00 18.94 15.65
N ARG A 302 7.73 19.02 16.95
CA ARG A 302 6.61 19.77 17.50
C ARG A 302 7.12 20.85 18.46
N HIS A 303 6.94 22.11 18.06
CA HIS A 303 7.32 23.29 18.86
C HIS A 303 6.09 23.99 19.45
N ILE A 304 5.05 23.22 19.75
CA ILE A 304 3.79 23.70 20.34
C ILE A 304 3.46 22.92 21.62
N PRO A 305 2.70 23.52 22.56
CA PRO A 305 2.41 22.87 23.83
C PRO A 305 1.78 21.48 23.66
N ALA A 306 2.17 20.51 24.49
CA ALA A 306 1.79 19.10 24.36
C ALA A 306 0.26 18.83 24.46
N TYR A 307 -0.52 19.80 24.95
CA TYR A 307 -1.97 19.70 25.04
C TYR A 307 -2.72 20.18 23.78
N VAL A 308 -2.04 20.76 22.79
CA VAL A 308 -2.68 21.30 21.58
C VAL A 308 -2.96 20.20 20.56
N THR A 309 -4.20 19.76 20.40
CA THR A 309 -4.53 18.84 19.31
C THR A 309 -4.53 19.59 17.97
N VAL A 310 -3.76 19.10 17.01
CA VAL A 310 -3.83 19.56 15.62
C VAL A 310 -4.94 18.75 14.97
N GLY A 311 -6.12 19.36 14.86
CA GLY A 311 -7.36 18.70 14.40
C GLY A 311 -7.88 19.22 13.07
N SER A 312 -7.18 20.16 12.41
CA SER A 312 -7.61 20.68 11.12
C SER A 312 -6.45 20.91 10.18
N GLY A 313 -6.66 20.67 8.88
CA GLY A 313 -5.69 20.96 7.83
C GLY A 313 -5.25 22.42 7.81
N ARG A 314 -6.17 23.36 8.10
CA ARG A 314 -5.83 24.79 8.19
C ARG A 314 -4.87 25.08 9.34
N LEU A 315 -5.16 24.58 10.54
CA LEU A 315 -4.28 24.75 11.70
C LEU A 315 -2.93 24.09 11.42
N PHE A 316 -2.93 22.86 10.88
CA PHE A 316 -1.72 22.15 10.51
C PHE A 316 -0.83 22.96 9.57
N ARG A 317 -1.37 23.45 8.45
CA ARG A 317 -0.62 24.30 7.51
C ARG A 317 -0.12 25.58 8.16
N GLN A 318 -0.92 26.25 8.99
CA GLN A 318 -0.48 27.44 9.72
C GLN A 318 0.69 27.13 10.65
N LEU A 319 0.63 26.00 11.36
CA LEU A 319 1.71 25.58 12.24
C LEU A 319 2.99 25.24 11.46
N LEU A 320 2.88 24.58 10.31
CA LEU A 320 4.02 24.35 9.40
C LEU A 320 4.62 25.67 8.89
N THR A 321 3.78 26.57 8.34
CA THR A 321 4.24 27.87 7.82
C THR A 321 4.93 28.72 8.90
N ASN A 322 4.45 28.65 10.14
CA ASN A 322 5.02 29.40 11.26
C ASN A 322 6.24 28.71 11.91
N GLY A 323 6.70 27.57 11.39
CA GLY A 323 7.82 26.80 11.98
C GLY A 323 7.50 26.18 13.34
N LEU A 324 6.21 26.03 13.66
CA LEU A 324 5.71 25.44 14.90
C LEU A 324 5.52 23.92 14.80
N LEU A 325 5.39 23.42 13.57
CA LEU A 325 5.66 22.04 13.19
C LEU A 325 6.80 22.08 12.16
N THR A 326 7.80 21.24 12.29
CA THR A 326 8.94 21.21 11.36
C THR A 326 9.24 19.78 10.93
N PRO A 327 9.40 19.49 9.62
CA PRO A 327 9.87 18.18 9.16
C PRO A 327 11.21 17.83 9.81
N ALA A 328 11.25 16.69 10.50
CA ALA A 328 12.43 16.14 11.15
C ALA A 328 13.16 15.16 10.22
N GLY A 329 12.43 14.49 9.34
CA GLY A 329 12.97 13.53 8.38
C GLY A 329 11.88 12.81 7.58
N THR A 330 12.32 12.08 6.55
CA THR A 330 11.49 11.16 5.76
C THR A 330 11.88 9.73 6.13
N ASP A 331 10.91 8.93 6.58
CA ASP A 331 11.13 7.57 7.09
C ASP A 331 10.85 6.48 6.04
N GLY A 332 10.63 6.89 4.79
CA GLY A 332 10.38 6.00 3.65
C GLY A 332 9.08 6.34 2.92
N VAL A 333 8.73 5.49 1.96
CA VAL A 333 7.51 5.63 1.14
C VAL A 333 6.59 4.46 1.44
N VAL A 334 5.30 4.71 1.59
CA VAL A 334 4.28 3.70 1.84
C VAL A 334 3.19 3.74 0.78
N ASN A 335 2.54 2.58 0.57
CA ASN A 335 1.28 2.50 -0.13
C ASN A 335 0.15 2.53 0.91
N ALA A 336 -0.48 3.69 1.06
CA ALA A 336 -1.46 4.00 2.09
C ALA A 336 -2.81 4.30 1.42
N HIS A 337 -3.61 3.25 1.19
CA HIS A 337 -4.93 3.44 0.63
C HIS A 337 -5.93 3.80 1.72
N VAL A 338 -6.83 4.72 1.40
CA VAL A 338 -7.95 5.08 2.27
C VAL A 338 -9.07 4.05 2.07
N GLY A 339 -9.40 3.32 3.14
CA GLY A 339 -10.53 2.40 3.19
C GLY A 339 -11.86 3.17 3.28
N TYR A 340 -12.93 2.54 2.80
CA TYR A 340 -14.28 3.11 2.90
C TYR A 340 -14.73 3.12 4.36
N VAL A 341 -15.00 4.31 4.89
CA VAL A 341 -15.83 4.50 6.08
C VAL A 341 -17.28 4.22 5.66
N TRP A 342 -17.88 3.20 6.27
CA TRP A 342 -19.25 2.73 6.04
C TRP A 342 -20.33 3.79 6.27
#